data_AF-A0A8B8R2E8-F1
#
_entry.id   AF-A0A8B8R2E8-F1
#
_cell.length_a   1.000
_cell.length_b   1.000
_cell.length_c   1.000
_cell.angle_alpha   90.00
_cell.angle_beta   90.00
_cell.angle_gamma   90.00
#
_symmetry.space_group_name_H-M   'P 1'
#
loop_
_entity.id
_entity.type
_entity.pdbx_description
1 polymer ?
#
loop_
_entity_poly.entity_id
_entity_poly.type
_entity_poly.pdbx_seq_one_letter_code
_entity_poly.pdbx_strand_id
1 'polypeptide(L)'
;MDRVLELRLLDPLLLLIRPESLNCLGTPGLLSIRGFYRKARDKLEKSMVADNESGKSITSEVRTSSGMFLQKAQDEVVANIEARIAAWTFLPEENGESIQVLRYELGEKYESHYDYFHDKANQELGGHRVATVLMYLSNVARGGETVFPHSEARKSQSKEDGWSDCAKNGYAVKPRKGDALLFFSLHPDATTDNTSLHGSCPVIEGEKWSATKWIHVRSFDRPMRSVAAGECKDENENCALWAKVGECEKNTLYMVGSNDAAYGYCRKSCGACSS
;
A
#
# COMPACT_ATOMS: atom_id res chain seq x y z
N MET A 1 18.80 7.18 -26.47
CA MET A 1 18.41 7.42 -25.08
C MET A 1 16.97 7.00 -24.94
N ASP A 2 16.75 5.76 -24.53
CA ASP A 2 15.41 5.24 -24.27
C ASP A 2 14.82 5.99 -23.08
N ARG A 3 13.61 6.56 -23.25
CA ARG A 3 12.96 7.35 -22.19
C ARG A 3 12.37 6.41 -21.13
N VAL A 4 13.21 6.02 -20.17
CA VAL A 4 12.92 5.05 -19.08
C VAL A 4 11.78 5.49 -18.15
N LEU A 5 11.57 6.80 -18.02
CA LEU A 5 10.57 7.40 -17.13
C LEU A 5 9.86 8.54 -17.86
N GLU A 6 8.53 8.56 -17.84
CA GLU A 6 7.79 9.76 -18.19
C GLU A 6 7.66 10.61 -16.92
N LEU A 7 8.73 11.34 -16.62
CA LEU A 7 8.72 12.30 -15.52
C LEU A 7 7.78 13.44 -15.90
N ARG A 8 6.67 13.56 -15.19
CA ARG A 8 5.82 14.74 -15.24
C ARG A 8 5.97 15.45 -13.91
N LEU A 9 6.77 16.51 -13.87
CA LEU A 9 6.84 17.38 -12.70
C LEU A 9 5.51 18.12 -12.60
N LEU A 10 4.57 17.52 -11.88
CA LEU A 10 3.27 18.07 -11.54
C LEU A 10 3.27 18.35 -10.03
N ASP A 11 2.27 19.11 -9.59
CA ASP A 11 1.90 19.18 -8.17
C ASP A 11 0.56 18.43 -8.03
N PRO A 12 0.50 17.29 -7.32
CA PRO A 12 1.58 16.66 -6.55
C PRO A 12 2.64 16.05 -7.46
N LEU A 13 3.85 15.85 -6.94
CA LEU A 13 4.92 15.18 -7.70
C LEU A 13 4.45 13.80 -8.15
N LEU A 14 4.26 13.63 -9.46
CA LEU A 14 3.64 12.45 -10.06
C LEU A 14 4.53 11.89 -11.18
N LEU A 15 4.99 10.66 -11.01
CA LEU A 15 5.81 9.95 -12.01
C LEU A 15 5.01 8.80 -12.61
N LEU A 16 4.85 8.83 -13.94
CA LEU A 16 4.28 7.71 -14.68
C LEU A 16 5.40 6.83 -15.24
N ILE A 17 5.36 5.55 -14.91
CA ILE A 17 6.40 4.58 -15.20
C ILE A 17 5.85 3.58 -16.20
N ARG A 18 6.51 3.53 -17.36
CA ARG A 18 6.12 2.69 -18.49
C ARG A 18 7.08 1.51 -18.60
N PRO A 19 6.59 0.26 -18.65
CA PRO A 19 7.46 -0.91 -18.72
C PRO A 19 8.19 -1.07 -20.06
N GLU A 20 7.68 -0.51 -21.17
CA GLU A 20 8.31 -0.59 -22.51
C GLU A 20 9.71 0.06 -22.56
N SER A 21 10.06 0.89 -21.59
CA SER A 21 11.37 1.52 -21.47
C SER A 21 12.21 0.99 -20.30
N LEU A 22 11.72 -0.01 -19.55
CA LEU A 22 12.48 -0.82 -18.61
C LEU A 22 12.83 -2.19 -19.22
N ASN A 23 13.89 -2.23 -20.03
CA ASN A 23 14.69 -3.46 -20.17
C ASN A 23 15.39 -3.88 -18.87
N CYS A 24 15.13 -3.21 -17.73
CA CYS A 24 15.41 -3.71 -16.39
C CYS A 24 14.50 -4.89 -15.99
N LEU A 25 13.46 -5.21 -16.78
CA LEU A 25 12.67 -6.43 -16.67
C LEU A 25 13.42 -7.65 -17.24
N GLY A 26 14.65 -7.91 -16.78
CA GLY A 26 15.40 -9.12 -17.08
C GLY A 26 14.63 -10.37 -16.64
N THR A 27 13.74 -10.81 -17.53
CA THR A 27 12.91 -12.02 -17.69
C THR A 27 11.52 -11.58 -18.21
N PRO A 28 10.96 -12.25 -19.24
CA PRO A 28 9.75 -11.79 -19.93
C PRO A 28 8.59 -11.60 -18.95
N GLY A 29 8.08 -10.36 -18.92
CA GLY A 29 7.14 -9.78 -17.96
C GLY A 29 5.72 -10.35 -17.95
N LEU A 30 5.52 -11.63 -18.23
CA LEU A 30 4.22 -12.29 -18.13
C LEU A 30 3.99 -13.03 -16.80
N LEU A 31 5.06 -13.41 -16.08
CA LEU A 31 4.96 -14.17 -14.83
C LEU A 31 4.63 -13.32 -13.60
N SER A 32 5.07 -12.05 -13.54
CA SER A 32 4.87 -11.17 -12.38
C SER A 32 3.39 -10.76 -12.18
N ILE A 33 2.75 -10.18 -13.20
CA ILE A 33 1.34 -9.73 -13.10
C ILE A 33 0.36 -10.91 -13.00
N ARG A 34 0.59 -11.99 -13.75
CA ARG A 34 -0.20 -13.23 -13.60
C ARG A 34 0.02 -13.87 -12.23
N GLY A 35 1.18 -13.67 -11.61
CA GLY A 35 1.50 -14.08 -10.24
C GLY A 35 0.58 -13.41 -9.23
N PHE A 36 0.52 -12.07 -9.23
CA PHE A 36 -0.40 -11.30 -8.38
C PHE A 36 -1.86 -11.72 -8.57
N TYR A 37 -2.34 -11.76 -9.82
CA TYR A 37 -3.72 -12.14 -10.13
C TYR A 37 -4.08 -13.53 -9.57
N ARG A 38 -3.24 -14.55 -9.81
CA ARG A 38 -3.50 -15.91 -9.32
C ARG A 38 -3.47 -16.02 -7.80
N LYS A 39 -2.58 -15.28 -7.14
CA LYS A 39 -2.47 -15.30 -5.67
C LYS A 39 -3.64 -14.59 -5.00
N ALA A 40 -4.18 -13.55 -5.65
CA ALA A 40 -5.24 -12.72 -5.10
C ALA A 40 -6.66 -13.20 -5.42
N ARG A 41 -6.91 -13.73 -6.62
CA ARG A 41 -8.28 -13.96 -7.13
C ARG A 41 -9.21 -14.73 -6.19
N ASP A 42 -8.68 -15.69 -5.44
CA ASP A 42 -9.46 -16.60 -4.58
C ASP A 42 -9.44 -16.14 -3.11
N LYS A 43 -8.83 -14.99 -2.81
CA LYS A 43 -8.61 -14.45 -1.45
C LYS A 43 -9.10 -13.00 -1.27
N LEU A 44 -9.84 -12.47 -2.24
CA LEU A 44 -10.36 -11.10 -2.16
C LEU A 44 -11.55 -11.03 -1.19
N GLU A 45 -11.49 -10.07 -0.27
CA GLU A 45 -12.59 -9.70 0.62
C GLU A 45 -13.02 -8.26 0.34
N LYS A 46 -14.19 -7.82 0.82
CA LYS A 46 -14.60 -6.42 0.64
C LYS A 46 -13.59 -5.48 1.29
N SER A 47 -13.20 -4.43 0.57
CA SER A 47 -12.13 -3.54 1.00
C SER A 47 -12.55 -2.70 2.20
N MET A 48 -11.59 -2.43 3.07
CA MET A 48 -11.75 -1.59 4.24
C MET A 48 -10.94 -0.29 4.09
N VAL A 49 -11.27 0.71 4.90
CA VAL A 49 -10.53 1.99 5.01
C VAL A 49 -10.18 2.25 6.47
N ALA A 50 -9.09 3.00 6.72
CA ALA A 50 -8.79 3.46 8.08
C ALA A 50 -9.73 4.61 8.44
N ASP A 51 -10.38 4.51 9.59
CA ASP A 51 -11.20 5.56 10.16
C ASP A 51 -10.32 6.73 10.65
N ASN A 52 -10.72 7.96 10.32
CA ASN A 52 -9.89 9.15 10.58
C ASN A 52 -9.77 9.50 12.08
N GLU A 53 -10.72 9.08 12.91
CA GLU A 53 -10.71 9.39 14.35
C GLU A 53 -10.06 8.27 15.16
N SER A 54 -10.48 7.02 14.91
CA SER A 54 -10.06 5.86 15.69
C SER A 54 -8.88 5.10 15.09
N GLY A 55 -8.54 5.34 13.83
CA GLY A 55 -7.53 4.59 13.08
C GLY A 55 -7.92 3.15 12.75
N LYS A 56 -9.14 2.71 13.12
CA LYS A 56 -9.60 1.32 12.92
C LYS A 56 -9.99 1.08 11.46
N SER A 57 -9.78 -0.15 11.02
CA SER A 57 -10.24 -0.62 9.70
C SER A 57 -11.77 -0.80 9.71
N ILE A 58 -12.49 -0.07 8.85
CA ILE A 58 -13.95 -0.11 8.74
C ILE A 58 -14.41 -0.42 7.30
N THR A 59 -15.56 -1.11 7.17
CA THR A 59 -16.25 -1.31 5.90
C THR A 59 -16.79 0.04 5.42
N SER A 60 -16.65 0.35 4.14
CA SER A 60 -16.95 1.68 3.63
C SER A 60 -17.73 1.67 2.32
N GLU A 61 -18.74 2.53 2.22
CA GLU A 61 -19.41 2.85 0.95
C GLU A 61 -18.53 3.72 0.03
N VAL A 62 -17.47 4.29 0.59
CA VAL A 62 -16.51 5.19 -0.06
C VAL A 62 -15.51 4.41 -0.91
N ARG A 63 -15.20 3.16 -0.50
CA ARG A 63 -14.34 2.21 -1.22
C ARG A 63 -15.09 0.91 -1.47
N THR A 64 -15.57 0.72 -2.69
CA THR A 64 -16.47 -0.41 -2.99
C THR A 64 -15.76 -1.65 -3.52
N SER A 65 -14.44 -1.57 -3.77
CA SER A 65 -13.61 -2.67 -4.29
C SER A 65 -13.54 -3.89 -3.39
N SER A 66 -13.04 -4.99 -3.94
CA SER A 66 -12.52 -6.12 -3.15
C SER A 66 -10.99 -6.09 -3.12
N GLY A 67 -10.37 -6.54 -2.03
CA GLY A 67 -8.93 -6.44 -1.82
C GLY A 67 -8.35 -7.52 -0.91
N MET A 68 -7.02 -7.64 -0.94
CA MET A 68 -6.22 -8.50 -0.06
C MET A 68 -4.78 -7.97 0.08
N PHE A 69 -4.07 -8.40 1.12
CA PHE A 69 -2.66 -8.01 1.34
C PHE A 69 -1.68 -9.17 1.13
N LEU A 70 -0.72 -8.99 0.24
CA LEU A 70 0.42 -9.90 0.10
C LEU A 70 1.48 -9.47 1.10
N GLN A 71 1.89 -10.39 1.96
CA GLN A 71 2.86 -10.08 3.01
C GLN A 71 4.20 -9.64 2.41
N LYS A 72 4.94 -8.81 3.15
CA LYS A 72 6.30 -8.41 2.77
C LYS A 72 7.15 -9.65 2.51
N ALA A 73 7.88 -9.64 1.40
CA ALA A 73 8.74 -10.72 0.95
C ALA A 73 8.08 -12.12 1.01
N GLN A 74 6.75 -12.22 0.85
CA GLN A 74 5.99 -13.48 1.01
C GLN A 74 6.55 -14.61 0.12
N ASP A 75 7.06 -14.26 -1.06
CA ASP A 75 7.79 -15.14 -1.95
C ASP A 75 8.77 -14.34 -2.81
N GLU A 76 9.60 -15.04 -3.58
CA GLU A 76 10.62 -14.45 -4.45
C GLU A 76 10.04 -13.44 -5.47
N VAL A 77 8.80 -13.65 -5.94
CA VAL A 77 8.16 -12.73 -6.88
C VAL A 77 7.81 -11.42 -6.17
N VAL A 78 7.20 -11.50 -4.99
CA VAL A 78 6.86 -10.32 -4.17
C VAL A 78 8.14 -9.58 -3.75
N ALA A 79 9.14 -10.29 -3.20
CA ALA A 79 10.41 -9.70 -2.77
C ALA A 79 11.13 -8.97 -3.92
N ASN A 80 11.22 -9.58 -5.10
CA ASN A 80 11.84 -8.96 -6.28
C ASN A 80 11.08 -7.71 -6.76
N ILE A 81 9.80 -7.59 -6.46
CA ILE A 81 8.99 -6.41 -6.84
C ILE A 81 9.18 -5.31 -5.81
N GLU A 82 9.22 -5.64 -4.53
CA GLU A 82 9.52 -4.69 -3.45
C GLU A 82 10.93 -4.10 -3.59
N ALA A 83 11.94 -4.93 -3.85
CA ALA A 83 13.31 -4.49 -4.11
C ALA A 83 13.41 -3.56 -5.35
N ARG A 84 12.64 -3.86 -6.40
CA ARG A 84 12.55 -2.97 -7.57
C ARG A 84 11.93 -1.64 -7.20
N ILE A 85 10.80 -1.64 -6.48
CA ILE A 85 10.15 -0.42 -5.99
C ILE A 85 11.13 0.42 -5.20
N ALA A 86 11.87 -0.17 -4.26
CA ALA A 86 12.88 0.55 -3.50
C ALA A 86 13.97 1.16 -4.39
N ALA A 87 14.48 0.40 -5.36
CA ALA A 87 15.55 0.85 -6.25
C ALA A 87 15.18 2.09 -7.09
N TRP A 88 13.95 2.19 -7.62
CA TRP A 88 13.57 3.33 -8.47
C TRP A 88 12.87 4.47 -7.73
N THR A 89 12.28 4.20 -6.56
CA THR A 89 11.75 5.26 -5.67
C THR A 89 12.85 5.92 -4.84
N PHE A 90 14.00 5.25 -4.69
CA PHE A 90 15.06 5.61 -3.74
C PHE A 90 14.59 5.62 -2.27
N LEU A 91 13.51 4.90 -1.97
CA LEU A 91 12.99 4.73 -0.61
C LEU A 91 13.30 3.31 -0.11
N PRO A 92 13.71 3.14 1.17
CA PRO A 92 14.09 1.83 1.70
C PRO A 92 12.93 0.81 1.73
N GLU A 93 13.24 -0.48 1.58
CA GLU A 93 12.22 -1.56 1.60
C GLU A 93 11.51 -1.68 2.95
N GLU A 94 12.23 -1.42 4.05
CA GLU A 94 11.72 -1.44 5.42
C GLU A 94 10.63 -0.39 5.68
N ASN A 95 10.61 0.70 4.89
CA ASN A 95 9.59 1.74 4.98
C ASN A 95 8.26 1.31 4.36
N GLY A 96 8.25 0.26 3.55
CA GLY A 96 7.07 -0.18 2.81
C GLY A 96 6.13 -1.09 3.60
N GLU A 97 4.82 -0.84 3.51
CA GLU A 97 3.78 -1.77 3.96
C GLU A 97 3.67 -3.02 3.07
N SER A 98 2.94 -4.04 3.49
CA SER A 98 2.54 -5.17 2.62
C SER A 98 1.78 -4.67 1.37
N ILE A 99 1.97 -5.33 0.22
CA ILE A 99 1.33 -4.91 -1.04
C ILE A 99 -0.17 -5.21 -1.00
N GLN A 100 -1.00 -4.19 -1.21
CA GLN A 100 -2.45 -4.35 -1.30
C GLN A 100 -2.89 -4.59 -2.75
N VAL A 101 -3.46 -5.75 -3.04
CA VAL A 101 -4.08 -6.05 -4.35
C VAL A 101 -5.57 -5.74 -4.29
N LEU A 102 -6.08 -5.11 -5.35
CA LEU A 102 -7.46 -4.62 -5.45
C LEU A 102 -8.09 -5.01 -6.77
N ARG A 103 -9.39 -5.30 -6.71
CA ARG A 103 -10.26 -5.53 -7.86
C ARG A 103 -11.47 -4.60 -7.79
N TYR A 104 -11.73 -3.90 -8.90
CA TYR A 104 -12.93 -3.10 -9.10
C TYR A 104 -13.73 -3.67 -10.27
N GLU A 105 -14.97 -4.05 -9.97
CA GLU A 105 -15.99 -4.45 -10.93
C GLU A 105 -16.70 -3.24 -11.54
N LEU A 106 -17.66 -3.50 -12.44
CA LEU A 106 -18.49 -2.48 -13.06
C LEU A 106 -19.16 -1.58 -12.02
N GLY A 107 -18.92 -0.27 -12.12
CA GLY A 107 -19.44 0.75 -11.21
C GLY A 107 -18.67 0.91 -9.89
N GLU A 108 -17.81 -0.05 -9.52
CA GLU A 108 -17.00 0.07 -8.30
C GLU A 108 -15.95 1.19 -8.44
N LYS A 109 -15.69 1.88 -7.33
CA LYS A 109 -14.90 3.10 -7.27
C LYS A 109 -14.17 3.23 -5.93
N TYR A 110 -13.32 4.24 -5.84
CA TYR A 110 -12.82 4.75 -4.57
C TYR A 110 -12.92 6.27 -4.60
N GLU A 111 -13.68 6.85 -3.67
CA GLU A 111 -13.75 8.31 -3.57
C GLU A 111 -12.38 8.91 -3.28
N SER A 112 -12.29 10.21 -3.53
CA SER A 112 -11.05 10.95 -3.33
C SER A 112 -10.65 10.98 -1.85
N HIS A 113 -9.41 10.61 -1.57
CA HIS A 113 -8.85 10.49 -0.23
C HIS A 113 -7.36 10.84 -0.24
N TYR A 114 -6.78 10.92 0.95
CA TYR A 114 -5.35 11.05 1.16
C TYR A 114 -4.78 9.71 1.61
N ASP A 115 -3.53 9.45 1.19
CA ASP A 115 -2.80 8.29 1.69
C ASP A 115 -2.06 8.58 3.00
N TYR A 116 -1.80 9.84 3.34
CA TYR A 116 -1.28 10.19 4.66
C TYR A 116 -2.36 10.06 5.75
N PHE A 117 -1.93 9.80 6.98
CA PHE A 117 -2.86 9.64 8.10
C PHE A 117 -3.30 10.97 8.71
N HIS A 118 -4.53 11.03 9.20
CA HIS A 118 -5.00 12.11 10.08
C HIS A 118 -4.91 11.72 11.56
N ASP A 119 -4.93 10.42 11.86
CA ASP A 119 -4.85 9.89 13.21
C ASP A 119 -3.41 9.72 13.68
N LYS A 120 -3.17 9.83 15.00
CA LYS A 120 -1.83 9.64 15.58
C LYS A 120 -1.44 8.17 15.67
N ALA A 121 -2.39 7.25 15.81
CA ALA A 121 -2.10 5.84 16.09
C ALA A 121 -1.38 5.17 14.92
N ASN A 122 -1.81 5.42 13.69
CA ASN A 122 -1.16 4.92 12.48
C ASN A 122 0.17 5.64 12.21
N GLN A 123 0.33 6.90 12.64
CA GLN A 123 1.61 7.63 12.53
C GLN A 123 2.70 7.07 13.45
N GLU A 124 2.36 6.38 14.54
CA GLU A 124 3.36 5.71 15.38
C GLU A 124 4.12 4.61 14.61
N LEU A 125 3.45 3.99 13.62
CA LEU A 125 4.02 2.95 12.76
C LEU A 125 4.66 3.58 11.52
N GLY A 126 5.95 3.90 11.63
CA GLY A 126 6.73 4.44 10.52
C GLY A 126 6.47 5.91 10.16
N GLY A 127 5.49 6.58 10.80
CA GLY A 127 5.08 7.95 10.46
C GLY A 127 4.04 7.99 9.33
N HIS A 128 3.83 9.17 8.75
CA HIS A 128 3.01 9.29 7.54
C HIS A 128 3.57 8.45 6.39
N ARG A 129 2.67 8.01 5.51
CA ARG A 129 3.01 7.52 4.18
C ARG A 129 3.52 8.71 3.36
N VAL A 130 4.79 8.67 2.94
CA VAL A 130 5.43 9.73 2.14
C VAL A 130 5.12 9.57 0.67
N ALA A 131 5.01 8.32 0.21
CA ALA A 131 4.84 8.01 -1.20
C ALA A 131 3.96 6.77 -1.40
N THR A 132 3.28 6.76 -2.54
CA THR A 132 2.46 5.65 -2.98
C THR A 132 2.89 5.20 -4.37
N VAL A 133 3.09 3.90 -4.53
CA VAL A 133 3.26 3.25 -5.82
C VAL A 133 2.01 2.46 -6.15
N LEU A 134 1.25 2.94 -7.14
CA LEU A 134 0.05 2.28 -7.65
C LEU A 134 0.36 1.60 -8.99
N MET A 135 0.37 0.28 -9.00
CA MET A 135 0.62 -0.55 -10.19
C MET A 135 -0.69 -0.99 -10.83
N TYR A 136 -0.81 -0.86 -12.15
CA TYR A 136 -1.98 -1.34 -12.89
C TYR A 136 -1.75 -2.76 -13.39
N LEU A 137 -2.59 -3.71 -12.96
CA LEU A 137 -2.46 -5.13 -13.27
C LEU A 137 -3.37 -5.58 -14.43
N SER A 138 -4.33 -4.74 -14.82
CA SER A 138 -5.19 -4.93 -15.99
C SER A 138 -5.27 -3.67 -16.87
N ASN A 139 -5.66 -3.87 -18.13
CA ASN A 139 -6.17 -2.78 -18.96
C ASN A 139 -7.65 -2.62 -18.64
N VAL A 140 -8.13 -1.38 -18.54
CA VAL A 140 -9.57 -1.08 -18.41
C VAL A 140 -10.04 -0.42 -19.69
N ALA A 141 -11.15 -0.89 -20.25
CA ALA A 141 -11.65 -0.39 -21.53
C ALA A 141 -12.19 1.04 -21.38
N ARG A 142 -13.02 1.29 -20.34
CA ARG A 142 -13.54 2.62 -20.01
C ARG A 142 -13.68 2.82 -18.50
N GLY A 143 -13.40 4.04 -18.04
CA GLY A 143 -13.41 4.37 -16.61
C GLY A 143 -12.18 3.84 -15.87
N GLY A 144 -12.27 3.74 -14.55
CA GLY A 144 -11.21 3.19 -13.71
C GLY A 144 -9.95 4.07 -13.61
N GLU A 145 -9.99 5.32 -14.09
CA GLU A 145 -8.86 6.24 -14.00
C GLU A 145 -8.48 6.54 -12.55
N THR A 146 -7.19 6.73 -12.29
CA THR A 146 -6.75 7.37 -11.04
C THR A 146 -6.80 8.87 -11.25
N VAL A 147 -7.63 9.59 -10.49
CA VAL A 147 -7.86 11.03 -10.64
C VAL A 147 -7.29 11.80 -9.44
N PHE A 148 -6.69 12.96 -9.70
CA PHE A 148 -6.15 13.92 -8.73
C PHE A 148 -6.92 15.24 -8.88
N PRO A 149 -8.04 15.43 -8.16
CA PRO A 149 -8.94 16.57 -8.34
C PRO A 149 -8.28 17.93 -8.06
N HIS A 150 -7.30 17.94 -7.15
CA HIS A 150 -6.60 19.15 -6.70
C HIS A 150 -5.26 19.39 -7.40
N SER A 151 -4.85 18.52 -8.33
CA SER A 151 -3.59 18.74 -9.04
C SER A 151 -3.64 20.03 -9.86
N GLU A 152 -2.58 20.84 -9.79
CA GLU A 152 -2.43 22.07 -10.57
C GLU A 152 -2.42 21.78 -12.08
N ALA A 153 -1.98 20.59 -12.47
CA ALA A 153 -1.98 20.10 -13.84
C ALA A 153 -3.36 19.73 -14.39
N ARG A 154 -4.43 19.80 -13.58
CA ARG A 154 -5.80 19.45 -14.00
C ARG A 154 -6.21 20.11 -15.32
N LYS A 155 -5.80 21.37 -15.55
CA LYS A 155 -6.13 22.14 -16.76
C LYS A 155 -5.16 21.91 -17.93
N SER A 156 -3.96 21.36 -17.67
CA SER A 156 -2.95 21.13 -18.72
C SER A 156 -3.21 19.83 -19.50
N GLN A 157 -3.99 18.91 -18.93
CA GLN A 157 -4.37 17.68 -19.59
C GLN A 157 -5.60 17.89 -20.48
N SER A 158 -5.41 17.86 -21.80
CA SER A 158 -6.53 17.78 -22.75
C SER A 158 -7.32 16.51 -22.49
N LYS A 159 -8.63 16.64 -22.29
CA LYS A 159 -9.54 15.52 -22.07
C LYS A 159 -10.54 15.44 -23.20
N GLU A 160 -10.02 14.88 -24.29
CA GLU A 160 -10.80 14.53 -25.47
C GLU A 160 -11.70 13.31 -25.21
N ASP A 161 -12.35 12.83 -26.26
CA ASP A 161 -13.21 11.66 -26.21
C ASP A 161 -12.46 10.44 -25.65
N GLY A 162 -13.06 9.79 -24.65
CA GLY A 162 -12.52 8.60 -24.01
C GLY A 162 -12.02 8.77 -22.57
N TRP A 163 -12.18 9.94 -21.94
CA TRP A 163 -12.08 10.11 -20.49
C TRP A 163 -13.46 10.01 -19.84
N SER A 164 -13.57 9.36 -18.67
CA SER A 164 -14.80 9.37 -17.88
C SER A 164 -15.12 10.77 -17.35
N ASP A 165 -16.39 11.03 -17.03
CA ASP A 165 -16.79 12.32 -16.44
C ASP A 165 -16.14 12.55 -15.08
N CYS A 166 -15.90 11.49 -14.32
CA CYS A 166 -15.09 11.54 -13.10
C CYS A 166 -13.66 12.03 -13.39
N ALA A 167 -12.98 11.43 -14.38
CA ALA A 167 -11.63 11.82 -14.73
C ALA A 167 -11.53 13.26 -15.24
N LYS A 168 -12.61 13.83 -15.81
CA LYS A 168 -12.67 15.24 -16.22
C LYS A 168 -12.51 16.24 -15.07
N ASN A 169 -12.72 15.81 -13.82
CA ASN A 169 -12.63 16.67 -12.64
C ASN A 169 -11.24 16.80 -12.00
N GLY A 170 -10.17 16.19 -12.53
CA GLY A 170 -8.81 16.29 -11.98
C GLY A 170 -7.72 15.95 -12.99
N TYR A 171 -6.44 16.07 -12.66
CA TYR A 171 -5.43 15.39 -13.50
C TYR A 171 -5.66 13.88 -13.37
N ALA A 172 -5.67 13.12 -14.47
CA ALA A 172 -6.03 11.71 -14.40
C ALA A 172 -5.06 10.81 -15.17
N VAL A 173 -4.96 9.56 -14.74
CA VAL A 173 -4.12 8.53 -15.35
C VAL A 173 -4.98 7.33 -15.69
N LYS A 174 -4.94 6.90 -16.95
CA LYS A 174 -5.67 5.71 -17.43
C LYS A 174 -4.95 4.44 -16.98
N PRO A 175 -5.67 3.43 -16.46
CA PRO A 175 -5.08 2.16 -16.08
C PRO A 175 -4.66 1.37 -17.33
N ARG A 176 -3.35 1.21 -17.49
CA ARG A 176 -2.74 0.39 -18.54
C ARG A 176 -1.88 -0.68 -17.88
N LYS A 177 -2.13 -1.93 -18.21
CA LYS A 177 -1.46 -3.08 -17.61
C LYS A 177 0.07 -2.93 -17.70
N GLY A 178 0.72 -3.06 -16.55
CA GLY A 178 2.17 -2.96 -16.40
C GLY A 178 2.70 -1.56 -16.10
N ASP A 179 1.90 -0.51 -16.31
CA ASP A 179 2.26 0.82 -15.86
C ASP A 179 2.20 0.91 -14.33
N ALA A 180 3.03 1.79 -13.77
CA ALA A 180 2.97 2.18 -12.37
C ALA A 180 2.95 3.70 -12.22
N LEU A 181 2.24 4.17 -11.20
CA LEU A 181 2.15 5.56 -10.82
C LEU A 181 2.85 5.73 -9.46
N LEU A 182 3.87 6.58 -9.41
CA LEU A 182 4.42 7.08 -8.14
C LEU A 182 3.88 8.48 -7.91
N PHE A 183 3.33 8.71 -6.73
CA PHE A 183 3.00 10.05 -6.28
C PHE A 183 3.34 10.22 -4.80
N PHE A 184 3.59 11.45 -4.39
CA PHE A 184 3.99 11.79 -3.03
C PHE A 184 2.80 12.38 -2.28
N SER A 185 2.64 11.97 -1.03
CA SER A 185 1.60 12.44 -0.11
C SER A 185 2.08 13.58 0.77
N LEU A 186 3.40 13.81 0.81
CA LEU A 186 4.05 14.86 1.58
C LEU A 186 4.96 15.70 0.68
N HIS A 187 5.12 16.95 1.04
CA HIS A 187 6.16 17.82 0.48
C HIS A 187 7.55 17.41 0.99
N PRO A 188 8.65 17.87 0.34
CA PRO A 188 10.01 17.56 0.79
C PRO A 188 10.36 18.01 2.22
N ASP A 189 9.61 18.96 2.77
CA ASP A 189 9.71 19.41 4.16
C ASP A 189 8.90 18.56 5.16
N ALA A 190 8.37 17.42 4.68
CA ALA A 190 7.54 16.47 5.41
C ALA A 190 6.16 16.99 5.84
N THR A 191 5.72 18.15 5.34
CA THR A 191 4.33 18.60 5.52
C THR A 191 3.38 17.87 4.56
N THR A 192 2.11 17.71 4.95
CA THR A 192 1.10 17.02 4.13
C THR A 192 0.75 17.81 2.88
N ASP A 193 0.69 17.14 1.74
CA ASP A 193 0.38 17.75 0.45
C ASP A 193 -1.11 17.58 0.10
N ASN A 194 -1.88 18.67 0.18
CA ASN A 194 -3.32 18.66 -0.14
C ASN A 194 -3.61 18.45 -1.65
N THR A 195 -2.62 18.64 -2.52
CA THR A 195 -2.76 18.35 -3.96
C THR A 195 -2.70 16.85 -4.25
N SER A 196 -2.17 16.05 -3.31
CA SER A 196 -2.12 14.58 -3.35
C SER A 196 -3.48 13.88 -3.19
N LEU A 197 -4.56 14.65 -2.98
CA LEU A 197 -5.92 14.13 -2.97
C LEU A 197 -6.17 13.35 -4.27
N HIS A 198 -6.50 12.07 -4.14
CA HIS A 198 -6.68 11.21 -5.30
C HIS A 198 -7.76 10.16 -5.07
N GLY A 199 -8.32 9.64 -6.16
CA GLY A 199 -9.36 8.62 -6.13
C GLY A 199 -9.30 7.68 -7.32
N SER A 200 -10.10 6.62 -7.28
CA SER A 200 -10.32 5.72 -8.42
C SER A 200 -11.70 5.97 -8.99
N CYS A 201 -11.76 6.50 -10.21
CA CYS A 201 -13.01 6.69 -10.93
C CYS A 201 -13.74 5.35 -11.13
N PRO A 202 -15.09 5.38 -11.24
CA PRO A 202 -15.87 4.18 -11.49
C PRO A 202 -15.39 3.43 -12.74
N VAL A 203 -15.34 2.11 -12.67
CA VAL A 203 -15.16 1.28 -13.88
C VAL A 203 -16.46 1.33 -14.69
N ILE A 204 -16.37 1.68 -15.97
CA ILE A 204 -17.52 1.77 -16.87
C ILE A 204 -17.57 0.56 -17.81
N GLU A 205 -16.40 0.04 -18.21
CA GLU A 205 -16.30 -1.14 -19.06
C GLU A 205 -14.99 -1.90 -18.79
N GLY A 206 -15.11 -3.22 -18.58
CA GLY A 206 -14.02 -4.10 -18.20
C GLY A 206 -13.91 -4.29 -16.68
N GLU A 207 -12.70 -4.60 -16.21
CA GLU A 207 -12.40 -4.85 -14.80
C GLU A 207 -11.02 -4.25 -14.47
N LYS A 208 -10.92 -3.53 -13.36
CA LYS A 208 -9.66 -2.93 -12.91
C LYS A 208 -9.03 -3.81 -11.84
N TRP A 209 -7.79 -4.22 -12.08
CA TRP A 209 -6.91 -4.77 -11.07
C TRP A 209 -5.76 -3.81 -10.82
N SER A 210 -5.46 -3.57 -9.55
CA SER A 210 -4.31 -2.76 -9.15
C SER A 210 -3.59 -3.36 -7.94
N ALA A 211 -2.32 -3.01 -7.78
CA ALA A 211 -1.56 -3.28 -6.57
C ALA A 211 -0.98 -1.97 -6.04
N THR A 212 -1.19 -1.70 -4.75
CA THR A 212 -0.72 -0.50 -4.08
C THR A 212 0.39 -0.86 -3.10
N LYS A 213 1.49 -0.12 -3.14
CA LYS A 213 2.56 -0.15 -2.13
C LYS A 213 2.65 1.24 -1.51
N TRP A 214 2.33 1.32 -0.22
CA TRP A 214 2.54 2.52 0.58
C TRP A 214 3.91 2.48 1.24
N ILE A 215 4.58 3.64 1.27
CA ILE A 215 5.93 3.78 1.79
C ILE A 215 5.93 4.90 2.83
N HIS A 216 6.43 4.62 4.02
CA HIS A 216 6.45 5.53 5.16
C HIS A 216 7.72 6.40 5.21
N VAL A 217 7.69 7.47 6.00
CA VAL A 217 8.86 8.34 6.25
C VAL A 217 9.98 7.63 7.06
N ARG A 218 9.65 6.59 7.81
CA ARG A 218 10.58 5.73 8.56
C ARG A 218 10.22 4.26 8.35
N SER A 219 11.06 3.36 8.87
CA SER A 219 10.78 1.92 8.91
C SER A 219 9.36 1.64 9.40
N PHE A 220 8.56 1.02 8.54
CA PHE A 220 7.24 0.48 8.88
C PHE A 220 7.36 -0.92 9.48
N ASP A 221 8.46 -1.62 9.19
CA ASP A 221 8.79 -2.82 9.92
C ASP A 221 8.81 -2.47 11.39
N ARG A 222 7.88 -3.10 12.13
CA ARG A 222 7.93 -3.06 13.58
C ARG A 222 9.34 -3.52 13.93
N PRO A 223 10.10 -2.75 14.72
CA PRO A 223 11.42 -3.17 15.10
C PRO A 223 11.28 -4.60 15.58
N MET A 224 11.97 -5.54 14.91
CA MET A 224 12.15 -6.86 15.47
C MET A 224 12.57 -6.56 16.89
N ARG A 225 11.77 -6.99 17.88
CA ARG A 225 12.20 -6.87 19.26
C ARG A 225 13.42 -7.75 19.36
N SER A 226 14.59 -7.17 19.13
CA SER A 226 15.87 -7.72 19.49
C SER A 226 15.95 -7.57 21.00
N VAL A 227 15.10 -8.30 21.70
CA VAL A 227 15.53 -8.80 23.00
C VAL A 227 16.80 -9.55 22.65
N ALA A 228 17.95 -9.03 23.08
CA ALA A 228 19.25 -9.62 22.81
C ALA A 228 19.10 -11.13 22.90
N ALA A 229 19.40 -11.85 21.82
CA ALA A 229 19.11 -13.27 21.68
C ALA A 229 19.50 -14.00 22.97
N GLY A 230 18.51 -14.34 23.82
CA GLY A 230 18.75 -14.94 25.13
C GLY A 230 17.97 -14.38 26.34
N GLU A 231 17.54 -13.11 26.37
CA GLU A 231 16.83 -12.60 27.57
C GLU A 231 15.34 -12.98 27.60
N CYS A 232 14.99 -14.07 28.28
CA CYS A 232 13.58 -14.40 28.55
C CYS A 232 13.03 -13.59 29.74
N LYS A 233 12.40 -12.44 29.47
CA LYS A 233 11.76 -11.59 30.49
C LYS A 233 10.35 -11.14 30.12
N ASP A 234 9.58 -10.82 31.15
CA ASP A 234 8.32 -10.08 30.99
C ASP A 234 8.61 -8.58 31.04
N GLU A 235 7.97 -7.82 30.15
CA GLU A 235 8.15 -6.38 30.02
C GLU A 235 6.94 -5.58 30.54
N ASN A 236 5.96 -6.27 31.12
CA ASN A 236 4.84 -5.67 31.82
C ASN A 236 4.61 -6.38 33.16
N GLU A 237 4.38 -5.60 34.21
CA GLU A 237 4.11 -6.12 35.57
C GLU A 237 2.86 -7.02 35.62
N ASN A 238 1.91 -6.80 34.70
CA ASN A 238 0.66 -7.57 34.63
C ASN A 238 0.79 -8.87 33.81
N CYS A 239 1.94 -9.17 33.20
CA CYS A 239 2.10 -10.35 32.35
C CYS A 239 1.68 -11.66 33.03
N ALA A 240 2.01 -11.83 34.31
CA ALA A 240 1.64 -13.02 35.08
C ALA A 240 0.12 -13.10 35.32
N LEU A 241 -0.55 -11.96 35.50
CA LEU A 241 -2.00 -11.89 35.66
C LEU A 241 -2.70 -12.22 34.33
N TRP A 242 -2.26 -11.60 33.25
CA TRP A 242 -2.82 -11.80 31.91
C TRP A 242 -2.65 -13.24 31.43
N ALA A 243 -1.48 -13.85 31.69
CA ALA A 243 -1.25 -15.25 31.41
C ALA A 243 -2.25 -16.16 32.17
N LYS A 244 -2.51 -15.89 33.46
CA LYS A 244 -3.48 -16.64 34.26
C LYS A 244 -4.91 -16.55 33.74
N VAL A 245 -5.29 -15.46 33.09
CA VAL A 245 -6.65 -15.28 32.52
C VAL A 245 -6.75 -15.69 31.04
N GLY A 246 -5.70 -16.33 30.51
CA GLY A 246 -5.68 -16.96 29.19
C GLY A 246 -5.28 -16.03 28.03
N GLU A 247 -4.67 -14.88 28.31
CA GLU A 247 -4.26 -13.94 27.25
C GLU A 247 -3.16 -14.49 26.35
N CYS A 248 -2.37 -15.48 26.81
CA CYS A 248 -1.34 -16.11 25.99
C CYS A 248 -1.90 -16.72 24.70
N GLU A 249 -3.15 -17.18 24.73
CA GLU A 249 -3.87 -17.73 23.58
C GLU A 249 -4.69 -16.65 22.88
N LYS A 250 -5.45 -15.85 23.66
CA LYS A 250 -6.36 -14.83 23.11
C LYS A 250 -5.65 -13.66 22.45
N ASN A 251 -4.47 -13.29 22.96
CA ASN A 251 -3.65 -12.18 22.50
C ASN A 251 -2.21 -12.65 22.23
N THR A 252 -2.11 -13.75 21.45
CA THR A 252 -0.86 -14.45 21.16
C THR A 252 0.24 -13.50 20.66
N LEU A 253 -0.09 -12.53 19.78
CA LEU A 253 0.90 -11.61 19.23
C LEU A 253 1.53 -10.69 20.29
N TYR A 254 0.72 -10.15 21.22
CA TYR A 254 1.24 -9.30 22.29
C TYR A 254 1.95 -10.13 23.36
N MET A 255 1.38 -11.27 23.72
CA MET A 255 1.85 -12.07 24.86
C MET A 255 3.08 -12.91 24.51
N VAL A 256 3.03 -13.63 23.38
CA VAL A 256 4.03 -14.61 22.94
C VAL A 256 4.87 -14.07 21.78
N GLY A 257 4.26 -13.38 20.84
CA GLY A 257 4.89 -12.94 19.60
C GLY A 257 4.50 -13.82 18.41
N SER A 258 5.24 -13.68 17.30
CA SER A 258 5.07 -14.50 16.09
C SER A 258 6.37 -15.19 15.73
N ASN A 259 6.27 -16.36 15.07
CA ASN A 259 7.43 -17.14 14.65
C ASN A 259 8.35 -16.37 13.68
N ASP A 260 7.82 -15.36 12.99
CA ASP A 260 8.48 -14.78 11.82
C ASP A 260 8.94 -13.33 12.00
N ALA A 261 8.66 -12.62 13.11
CA ALA A 261 9.11 -11.22 13.21
C ALA A 261 9.14 -10.52 14.58
N ALA A 262 8.55 -11.05 15.65
CA ALA A 262 8.53 -10.31 16.93
C ALA A 262 8.40 -11.20 18.17
N TYR A 263 9.19 -10.90 19.21
CA TYR A 263 8.96 -11.42 20.55
C TYR A 263 7.84 -10.66 21.27
N GLY A 264 6.90 -11.39 21.86
CA GLY A 264 5.87 -10.84 22.73
C GLY A 264 6.43 -10.23 24.02
N TYR A 265 5.61 -9.43 24.69
CA TYR A 265 5.92 -8.70 25.92
C TYR A 265 5.88 -9.57 27.17
N CYS A 266 5.20 -10.73 27.11
CA CYS A 266 4.91 -11.58 28.27
C CYS A 266 5.38 -13.03 28.06
N ARG A 267 6.46 -13.22 27.28
CA ARG A 267 6.91 -14.55 26.86
C ARG A 267 7.31 -15.42 28.03
N LYS A 268 7.87 -14.86 29.11
CA LYS A 268 8.23 -15.61 30.31
C LYS A 268 6.97 -16.11 31.03
N SER A 269 6.00 -15.22 31.25
CA SER A 269 4.71 -15.59 31.85
C SER A 269 3.89 -16.57 31.01
N CYS A 270 4.05 -16.54 29.68
CA CYS A 270 3.41 -17.51 28.77
C CYS A 270 4.21 -18.78 28.51
N GLY A 271 5.37 -18.97 29.14
CA GLY A 271 6.23 -20.15 28.92
C GLY A 271 6.79 -20.25 27.49
N ALA A 272 6.78 -19.16 26.73
CA ALA A 272 7.24 -19.09 25.34
C ALA A 272 8.77 -18.94 25.21
N CYS A 273 9.48 -18.86 26.34
CA CYS A 273 10.92 -18.92 26.43
C CYS A 273 11.33 -19.44 27.82
N SER A 274 12.58 -19.85 27.95
CA SER A 274 13.21 -20.23 29.22
C SER A 274 14.46 -19.40 29.41
N SER A 275 14.72 -18.97 30.65
CA SER A 275 15.92 -18.22 31.04
C SER A 275 17.18 -19.08 30.96
#